data_AF-A0A1V4X7P6-F1
#
_entry.id   AF-A0A1V4X7P6-F1
#
_cell.length_a   1.000
_cell.length_b   1.000
_cell.length_c   1.000
_cell.angle_alpha   90.00
_cell.angle_beta   90.00
_cell.angle_gamma   90.00
#
_symmetry.space_group_name_H-M   'P 1'
#
loop_
_entity.id
_entity.type
_entity.pdbx_description
1 polymer ?
#
loop_
_entity_poly.entity_id
_entity_poly.type
_entity_poly.pdbx_seq_one_letter_code
_entity_poly.pdbx_strand_id
1 'polypeptide(L)'
;MATKEAIIKELTKLEAVLQDKKLGDLTLALYQKALLHFPEEVLARAVAELIKTCRYFPTIAEILAVADPILQDYNLKRLRQIEEDRLNECRKFVYYDFATNRVYCRAQPEDSCECARTGDRSKCRMWELLDELRRKDWIENNRAAGQAPAGAPEQQEGSHADQR
;
A
#
# COMPACT_ATOMS: atom_id res chain seq x y z
N MET A 1 11.04 5.43 -12.66
CA MET A 1 10.97 6.80 -13.21
C MET A 1 10.71 6.69 -14.69
N ALA A 2 10.00 7.65 -15.27
CA ALA A 2 9.65 7.63 -16.68
C ALA A 2 10.85 7.87 -17.57
N THR A 3 10.93 7.10 -18.65
CA THR A 3 11.90 7.32 -19.72
C THR A 3 11.47 8.49 -20.60
N LYS A 4 12.42 9.13 -21.27
CA LYS A 4 12.10 10.25 -22.20
C LYS A 4 11.20 9.77 -23.33
N GLU A 5 11.40 8.54 -23.78
CA GLU A 5 10.62 7.84 -24.78
C GLU A 5 9.19 7.58 -24.31
N ALA A 6 9.01 7.17 -23.05
CA ALA A 6 7.67 7.00 -22.47
C ALA A 6 6.93 8.34 -22.37
N ILE A 7 7.61 9.42 -21.97
CA ILE A 7 7.00 10.75 -21.90
C ILE A 7 6.55 11.20 -23.30
N ILE A 8 7.40 11.04 -24.32
CA ILE A 8 7.02 11.36 -25.71
C ILE A 8 5.79 10.56 -26.12
N LYS A 9 5.80 9.24 -25.87
CA LYS A 9 4.69 8.36 -26.22
C LYS A 9 3.37 8.82 -25.62
N GLU A 10 3.36 9.23 -24.35
CA GLU A 10 2.15 9.71 -23.70
C GLU A 10 1.72 11.10 -24.21
N LEU A 11 2.66 12.02 -24.47
CA LEU A 11 2.34 13.33 -25.05
C LEU A 11 1.79 13.22 -26.48
N THR A 12 2.31 12.31 -27.30
CA THR A 12 1.80 12.06 -28.66
C THR A 12 0.36 11.55 -28.66
N LYS A 13 -0.10 10.86 -27.60
CA LYS A 13 -1.52 10.50 -27.46
C LYS A 13 -2.40 11.74 -27.26
N LEU A 14 -1.95 12.71 -26.47
CA LEU A 14 -2.66 13.97 -26.29
C LEU A 14 -2.74 14.75 -27.61
N GLU A 15 -1.64 14.81 -28.37
CA GLU A 15 -1.63 15.45 -29.70
C GLU A 15 -2.64 14.79 -30.65
N ALA A 16 -2.68 13.45 -30.68
CA ALA A 16 -3.56 12.70 -31.55
C ALA A 16 -5.05 12.93 -31.23
N VAL A 17 -5.40 13.06 -29.95
CA VAL A 17 -6.80 13.20 -29.52
C VAL A 17 -7.27 14.65 -29.57
N LEU A 18 -6.44 15.59 -29.14
CA LEU A 18 -6.83 17.00 -28.98
C LEU A 18 -6.69 17.81 -30.28
N GLN A 19 -6.11 17.22 -31.34
CA GLN A 19 -5.92 17.81 -32.68
C GLN A 19 -5.31 19.22 -32.64
N ASP A 20 -4.56 19.51 -31.58
CA ASP A 20 -3.87 20.77 -31.40
C ASP A 20 -2.54 20.74 -32.16
N LYS A 21 -1.93 21.91 -32.36
CA LYS A 21 -0.63 21.99 -33.05
C LYS A 21 0.39 21.03 -32.44
N LYS A 22 1.19 20.38 -33.30
CA LYS A 22 2.36 19.59 -32.89
C LYS A 22 3.24 20.42 -31.94
N LEU A 23 3.65 19.80 -30.85
CA LEU A 23 4.64 20.38 -29.95
C LEU A 23 5.96 20.57 -30.71
N GLY A 24 6.52 21.77 -30.63
CA GLY A 24 7.88 22.01 -31.12
C GLY A 24 8.91 21.30 -30.24
N ASP A 25 10.09 21.01 -30.80
CA ASP A 25 11.16 20.27 -30.12
C ASP A 25 11.56 20.88 -28.78
N LEU A 26 11.60 22.21 -28.69
CA LEU A 26 11.91 22.92 -27.44
C LEU A 26 10.82 22.70 -26.37
N THR A 27 9.55 22.74 -26.77
CA THR A 27 8.43 22.50 -25.86
C THR A 27 8.46 21.07 -25.37
N LEU A 28 8.64 20.10 -26.27
CA LEU A 28 8.76 18.68 -25.92
C LEU A 28 9.88 18.44 -24.89
N ALA A 29 11.05 19.06 -25.08
CA ALA A 29 12.17 18.96 -24.15
C ALA A 29 11.84 19.52 -22.74
N LEU A 30 11.03 20.59 -22.66
CA LEU A 30 10.57 21.13 -21.37
C LEU A 30 9.63 20.15 -20.65
N TYR A 31 8.68 19.55 -21.38
CA TYR A 31 7.78 18.53 -20.79
C TYR A 31 8.58 17.31 -20.32
N GLN A 32 9.53 16.83 -21.12
CA GLN A 32 10.39 15.72 -20.72
C GLN A 32 11.14 16.01 -19.42
N LYS A 33 11.73 17.21 -19.29
CA LYS A 33 12.44 17.59 -18.08
C LYS A 33 11.51 17.70 -16.88
N ALA A 34 10.32 18.27 -17.08
CA ALA A 34 9.34 18.45 -16.01
C ALA A 34 8.75 17.13 -15.53
N LEU A 35 8.54 16.15 -16.41
CA LEU A 35 7.80 14.92 -16.10
C LEU A 35 8.70 13.71 -15.77
N LEU A 36 10.02 13.84 -15.89
CA LEU A 36 10.99 12.75 -15.71
C LEU A 36 10.91 12.05 -14.34
N HIS A 37 10.48 12.77 -13.31
CA HIS A 37 10.44 12.28 -11.94
C HIS A 37 9.19 11.45 -11.60
N PHE A 38 8.22 11.37 -12.51
CA PHE A 38 7.05 10.51 -12.32
C PHE A 38 7.34 9.07 -12.76
N PRO A 39 6.73 8.06 -12.10
CA PRO A 39 6.63 6.72 -12.66
C PRO A 39 5.82 6.71 -13.97
N GLU A 40 6.16 5.81 -14.90
CA GLU A 40 5.46 5.70 -16.19
C GLU A 40 3.97 5.42 -16.02
N GLU A 41 3.62 4.57 -15.05
CA GLU A 41 2.24 4.20 -14.72
C GLU A 41 1.41 5.40 -14.24
N VAL A 42 2.03 6.28 -13.44
CA VAL A 42 1.40 7.52 -12.96
C VAL A 42 1.16 8.47 -14.11
N LEU A 43 2.16 8.66 -14.98
CA LEU A 43 2.06 9.55 -16.13
C LEU A 43 0.99 9.08 -17.12
N ALA A 44 0.98 7.79 -17.46
CA ALA A 44 -0.01 7.22 -18.37
C ALA A 44 -1.45 7.40 -17.84
N ARG A 45 -1.65 7.22 -16.53
CA ARG A 45 -2.95 7.42 -15.88
C ARG A 45 -3.35 8.90 -15.87
N ALA A 46 -2.42 9.81 -15.57
CA ALA A 46 -2.68 11.25 -15.59
C ALA A 46 -3.09 11.72 -17.00
N VAL A 47 -2.36 11.27 -18.02
CA VAL A 47 -2.65 11.58 -19.43
C VAL A 47 -4.02 11.04 -19.85
N ALA A 48 -4.38 9.82 -19.45
CA ALA A 48 -5.70 9.26 -19.72
C ALA A 48 -6.84 10.06 -19.08
N GLU A 49 -6.64 10.65 -17.90
CA GLU A 49 -7.62 11.53 -17.28
C GLU A 49 -7.72 12.86 -18.03
N LEU A 50 -6.59 13.47 -18.39
CA LEU A 50 -6.57 14.74 -19.15
C LEU A 50 -7.23 14.61 -20.52
N ILE A 51 -7.07 13.48 -21.21
CA ILE A 51 -7.74 13.22 -22.49
C ILE A 51 -9.27 13.32 -22.36
N LYS A 52 -9.84 12.95 -21.21
CA LYS A 52 -11.31 12.98 -20.99
C LYS A 52 -11.83 14.38 -20.68
N THR A 53 -10.99 15.21 -20.05
CA THR A 53 -11.43 16.49 -19.46
C THR A 53 -10.96 17.71 -20.23
N CYS A 54 -9.81 17.62 -20.90
CA CYS A 54 -9.19 18.76 -21.59
C CYS A 54 -9.74 18.88 -23.01
N ARG A 55 -9.95 20.14 -23.42
CA ARG A 55 -10.36 20.50 -24.79
C ARG A 55 -9.18 21.00 -25.65
N TYR A 56 -8.08 21.37 -25.01
CA TYR A 56 -6.85 21.88 -25.61
C TYR A 56 -5.66 21.14 -25.01
N PHE A 57 -4.51 21.22 -25.67
CA PHE A 57 -3.31 20.55 -25.17
C PHE A 57 -2.96 21.06 -23.74
N PRO A 58 -2.91 20.18 -22.73
CA PRO A 58 -2.71 20.60 -21.36
C PRO A 58 -1.29 21.11 -21.15
N THR A 59 -1.16 22.20 -20.41
CA THR A 59 0.10 22.76 -19.94
C THR A 59 0.81 21.81 -18.98
N ILE A 60 2.12 22.00 -18.78
CA ILE A 60 2.89 21.25 -17.78
C ILE A 60 2.22 21.33 -16.40
N ALA A 61 1.74 22.51 -16.00
CA ALA A 61 1.09 22.70 -14.70
C ALA A 61 -0.19 21.88 -14.55
N GLU A 62 -1.00 21.77 -15.61
CA GLU A 62 -2.22 20.95 -15.60
C GLU A 62 -1.89 19.45 -15.53
N ILE A 63 -0.83 19.00 -16.22
CA ILE A 63 -0.36 17.62 -16.11
C ILE A 63 0.09 17.32 -14.68
N LEU A 64 0.87 18.21 -14.07
CA LEU A 64 1.33 18.05 -12.69
C LEU A 64 0.18 18.00 -11.69
N ALA A 65 -0.80 18.90 -11.83
CA ALA A 65 -1.96 18.97 -10.95
C ALA A 65 -2.78 17.66 -10.94
N VAL A 66 -2.83 16.95 -12.08
CA VAL A 66 -3.49 15.63 -12.18
C VAL A 66 -2.56 14.51 -11.73
N ALA A 67 -1.26 14.59 -12.03
CA ALA A 67 -0.29 13.54 -11.73
C ALA A 67 0.06 13.44 -10.23
N ASP A 68 0.13 14.56 -9.51
CA ASP A 68 0.48 14.60 -8.08
C ASP A 68 -0.43 13.76 -7.17
N PRO A 69 -1.77 13.87 -7.23
CA PRO A 69 -2.63 13.02 -6.41
C PRO A 69 -2.53 11.53 -6.81
N ILE A 70 -2.30 11.24 -8.10
CA ILE A 70 -2.09 9.86 -8.57
C ILE A 70 -0.76 9.31 -8.03
N LEU A 71 0.29 10.13 -7.98
CA LEU A 71 1.58 9.78 -7.41
C LEU A 71 1.47 9.47 -5.92
N GLN A 72 0.67 10.22 -5.18
CA GLN A 72 0.41 9.95 -3.76
C GLN A 72 -0.26 8.59 -3.56
N ASP A 73 -1.34 8.28 -4.31
CA ASP A 73 -2.01 6.98 -4.29
C ASP A 73 -1.04 5.84 -4.67
N TYR A 74 -0.23 6.06 -5.71
CA TYR A 74 0.78 5.12 -6.17
C TYR A 74 1.79 4.79 -5.07
N ASN A 75 2.34 5.80 -4.41
CA ASN A 75 3.32 5.62 -3.33
C ASN A 75 2.70 4.88 -2.14
N LEU A 76 1.47 5.20 -1.77
CA LEU A 76 0.76 4.50 -0.69
C LEU A 76 0.53 3.02 -1.03
N LYS A 77 0.10 2.71 -2.25
CA LYS A 77 -0.06 1.32 -2.71
C LYS A 77 1.27 0.58 -2.71
N ARG A 78 2.34 1.22 -3.17
CA ARG A 78 3.67 0.63 -3.18
C ARG A 78 4.19 0.35 -1.77
N LEU A 79 3.97 1.25 -0.83
CA LEU A 79 4.32 1.03 0.58
C LEU A 79 3.56 -0.16 1.16
N ARG A 80 2.26 -0.26 0.91
CA ARG A 80 1.45 -1.41 1.35
C ARG A 80 1.95 -2.72 0.75
N GLN A 81 2.30 -2.73 -0.54
CA GLN A 81 2.87 -3.91 -1.19
C GLN A 81 4.20 -4.32 -0.55
N ILE A 82 5.09 -3.35 -0.26
CA ILE A 82 6.36 -3.64 0.44
C ILE A 82 6.09 -4.23 1.82
N GLU A 83 5.12 -3.68 2.57
CA GLU A 83 4.74 -4.24 3.87
C GLU A 83 4.20 -5.67 3.73
N GLU A 84 3.33 -5.92 2.76
CA GLU A 84 2.76 -7.25 2.49
C GLU A 84 3.83 -8.25 2.06
N ASP A 85 4.75 -7.87 1.19
CA ASP A 85 5.86 -8.71 0.73
C ASP A 85 6.77 -9.08 1.90
N ARG A 86 7.08 -8.11 2.78
CA ARG A 86 7.86 -8.36 4.01
C ARG A 86 7.13 -9.31 4.96
N LEU A 87 5.81 -9.15 5.11
CA LEU A 87 4.99 -10.06 5.91
C LEU A 87 4.98 -11.47 5.32
N ASN A 88 4.82 -11.60 4.00
CA ASN A 88 4.85 -12.87 3.29
C ASN A 88 6.22 -13.55 3.37
N GLU A 89 7.30 -12.78 3.33
CA GLU A 89 8.65 -13.30 3.53
C GLU A 89 8.84 -13.83 4.96
N CYS A 90 8.42 -13.07 5.96
CA CYS A 90 8.49 -13.51 7.36
C CYS A 90 7.63 -14.75 7.63
N ARG A 91 6.45 -14.88 7.01
CA ARG A 91 5.57 -16.06 7.13
C ARG A 91 6.29 -17.36 6.77
N LYS A 92 7.25 -17.34 5.83
CA LYS A 92 8.04 -18.53 5.46
C LYS A 92 8.88 -19.09 6.60
N PHE A 93 9.15 -18.28 7.61
CA PHE A 93 9.97 -18.63 8.76
C PHE A 93 9.15 -18.95 9.99
N VAL A 94 7.84 -18.71 9.96
CA VAL A 94 6.96 -19.01 11.09
C VAL A 94 6.28 -20.35 10.86
N TYR A 95 6.37 -21.25 11.82
CA TYR A 95 5.61 -22.50 11.81
C TYR A 95 4.90 -22.73 13.13
N TYR A 96 3.74 -23.37 13.05
CA TYR A 96 2.92 -23.71 14.18
C TYR A 96 3.18 -25.15 14.60
N ASP A 97 3.46 -25.37 15.88
CA ASP A 97 3.50 -26.70 16.46
C ASP A 97 2.15 -27.00 17.14
N PHE A 98 1.42 -27.94 16.54
CA PHE A 98 0.14 -28.39 17.05
C PHE A 98 0.26 -29.21 18.34
N ALA A 99 1.40 -29.86 18.60
CA ALA A 99 1.59 -30.67 19.80
C ALA A 99 1.78 -29.79 21.04
N THR A 100 2.49 -28.67 20.90
CA THR A 100 2.76 -27.75 22.01
C THR A 100 1.88 -26.50 22.02
N ASN A 101 1.02 -26.34 21.01
CA ASN A 101 0.15 -25.17 20.82
C ASN A 101 0.95 -23.85 20.81
N ARG A 102 2.14 -23.88 20.20
CA ARG A 102 3.11 -22.77 20.18
C ARG A 102 3.54 -22.44 18.76
N VAL A 103 3.76 -21.15 18.53
CA VAL A 103 4.35 -20.64 17.29
C VAL A 103 5.86 -20.53 17.46
N TYR A 104 6.59 -21.03 16.47
CA TYR A 104 8.04 -20.94 16.39
C TYR A 104 8.46 -20.12 15.18
N CYS A 105 9.49 -19.30 15.35
CA CYS A 105 10.14 -18.60 14.24
C CYS A 105 11.48 -19.30 13.97
N ARG A 106 11.65 -19.89 12.79
CA ARG A 106 12.91 -20.43 12.30
C ARG A 106 13.84 -19.26 12.02
N ALA A 107 14.82 -19.01 12.87
CA ALA A 107 15.83 -18.00 12.61
C ALA A 107 16.52 -18.31 11.26
N GLN A 108 16.50 -17.39 10.31
CA GLN A 108 17.58 -17.36 9.33
C GLN A 108 18.90 -17.09 10.06
N PRO A 109 20.05 -17.54 9.54
CA PRO A 109 21.34 -17.32 10.19
C PRO A 109 21.68 -15.84 10.36
N GLU A 110 20.99 -14.97 9.62
CA GLU A 110 21.23 -13.54 9.61
C GLU A 110 19.88 -12.80 9.66
N ASP A 111 19.54 -12.34 10.87
CA ASP A 111 19.17 -10.94 11.05
C ASP A 111 17.80 -10.39 10.57
N SER A 112 16.84 -11.22 10.12
CA SER A 112 15.58 -10.72 9.51
C SER A 112 14.36 -10.55 10.43
N CYS A 113 14.36 -11.04 11.69
CA CYS A 113 13.32 -10.68 12.68
C CYS A 113 13.92 -9.98 13.89
N GLU A 114 13.50 -8.74 14.16
CA GLU A 114 13.85 -8.02 15.40
C GLU A 114 13.45 -8.81 16.67
N CYS A 115 12.41 -9.64 16.61
CA CYS A 115 12.08 -10.58 17.69
C CYS A 115 13.16 -11.61 17.99
N ALA A 116 13.81 -12.14 16.95
CA ALA A 116 14.83 -13.17 17.10
C ALA A 116 16.12 -12.58 17.70
N ARG A 117 16.41 -11.31 17.39
CA ARG A 117 17.55 -10.58 17.97
C ARG A 117 17.31 -10.12 19.41
N THR A 118 16.11 -9.62 19.71
CA THR A 118 15.84 -8.95 20.99
C THR A 118 15.17 -9.83 22.03
N GLY A 119 14.61 -10.98 21.63
CA GLY A 119 13.77 -11.81 22.50
C GLY A 119 12.43 -11.17 22.87
N ASP A 120 12.18 -9.94 22.43
CA ASP A 120 10.98 -9.17 22.74
C ASP A 120 9.89 -9.44 21.69
N ARG A 121 8.80 -10.06 22.13
CA ARG A 121 7.66 -10.42 21.28
C ARG A 121 6.86 -9.19 20.83
N SER A 122 6.87 -8.11 21.61
CA SER A 122 6.16 -6.86 21.27
C SER A 122 6.76 -6.13 20.06
N LYS A 123 8.03 -6.40 19.75
CA LYS A 123 8.75 -5.80 18.61
C LYS A 123 8.56 -6.57 17.30
N CYS A 124 7.74 -7.61 17.31
CA CYS A 124 7.44 -8.38 16.12
C CYS A 124 5.98 -8.25 15.78
N ARG A 125 5.70 -7.37 14.82
CA ARG A 125 4.40 -7.20 14.15
C ARG A 125 3.80 -8.52 13.64
N MET A 126 4.61 -9.56 13.45
CA MET A 126 4.13 -10.91 13.13
C MET A 126 3.29 -11.53 14.25
N TRP A 127 3.63 -11.29 15.52
CA TRP A 127 2.85 -11.79 16.66
C TRP A 127 1.49 -11.11 16.76
N GLU A 128 1.41 -9.80 16.51
CA GLU A 128 0.12 -9.09 16.44
C GLU A 128 -0.76 -9.63 15.29
N LEU A 129 -0.17 -9.84 14.11
CA LEU A 129 -0.88 -10.43 12.95
C LEU A 129 -1.30 -11.89 13.18
N LEU A 130 -0.50 -12.68 13.90
CA LEU A 130 -0.83 -14.05 14.26
C LEU A 130 -1.91 -14.13 15.34
N ASP A 131 -1.94 -13.17 16.27
CA ASP A 131 -3.02 -13.03 17.24
C ASP A 131 -4.32 -12.59 16.54
N GLU A 132 -4.25 -11.72 15.54
CA GLU A 132 -5.39 -11.37 14.69
C GLU A 132 -5.89 -12.55 13.85
N LEU A 133 -4.98 -13.33 13.25
CA LEU A 133 -5.33 -14.55 12.52
C LEU A 133 -5.92 -15.61 13.46
N ARG A 134 -5.35 -15.81 14.65
CA ARG A 134 -5.95 -16.68 15.68
C ARG A 134 -7.33 -16.21 16.09
N ARG A 135 -7.55 -14.91 16.27
CA ARG A 135 -8.87 -14.36 16.57
C ARG A 135 -9.84 -14.65 15.43
N LYS A 136 -9.43 -14.47 14.17
CA LYS A 136 -10.27 -14.75 13.01
C LYS A 136 -10.60 -16.24 12.85
N ASP A 137 -9.59 -17.11 12.90
CA ASP A 137 -9.77 -18.57 12.82
C ASP A 137 -10.57 -19.09 14.03
N TRP A 138 -10.37 -18.54 15.23
CA TRP A 138 -11.17 -18.86 16.40
C TRP A 138 -12.61 -18.38 16.24
N ILE A 139 -12.85 -17.16 15.74
CA ILE A 139 -14.20 -16.66 15.46
C ILE A 139 -14.89 -17.53 14.40
N GLU A 140 -14.22 -17.90 13.31
CA GLU A 140 -14.80 -18.73 12.26
C GLU A 140 -15.11 -20.15 12.74
N ASN A 141 -14.18 -20.78 13.47
CA ASN A 141 -14.39 -22.13 14.02
C ASN A 141 -15.44 -22.16 15.14
N ASN A 142 -15.54 -21.12 15.98
CA ASN A 142 -16.55 -21.05 17.05
C ASN A 142 -17.93 -20.56 16.56
N ARG A 143 -17.97 -19.78 15.48
CA ARG A 143 -19.22 -19.44 14.78
C ARG A 143 -19.80 -20.65 14.06
N ALA A 144 -18.96 -21.52 13.51
CA ALA A 144 -19.38 -22.81 12.97
C ALA A 144 -19.82 -23.81 14.06
N ALA A 145 -19.25 -23.72 15.27
CA ALA A 145 -19.58 -24.58 16.42
C ALA A 145 -20.68 -24.04 17.35
N GLY A 146 -21.22 -22.85 17.09
CA GLY A 146 -22.28 -22.23 17.91
C GLY A 146 -21.86 -21.79 19.32
N GLN A 147 -20.56 -21.59 19.57
CA GLN A 147 -20.05 -21.20 20.90
C GLN A 147 -19.65 -19.72 20.93
N ALA A 148 -20.19 -18.98 21.91
CA ALA A 148 -19.85 -17.57 22.12
C ALA A 148 -18.45 -17.41 22.76
N PRO A 149 -17.72 -16.31 22.48
CA PRO A 149 -16.41 -16.04 23.06
C PRO A 149 -16.45 -15.93 24.58
N ALA A 150 -15.86 -16.93 25.24
CA ALA A 150 -15.46 -16.82 26.64
C ALA A 150 -14.26 -15.87 26.73
N GLY A 151 -14.52 -14.62 27.11
CA GLY A 151 -13.49 -13.61 27.36
C GLY A 151 -13.60 -12.36 26.49
N ALA A 152 -14.76 -11.69 26.51
CA ALA A 152 -14.75 -10.24 26.35
C ALA A 152 -14.27 -9.63 27.69
N PRO A 153 -13.37 -8.65 27.70
CA PRO A 153 -13.06 -7.93 28.93
C PRO A 153 -14.35 -7.23 29.40
N GLU A 154 -14.80 -7.54 30.61
CA GLU A 154 -15.82 -6.75 31.30
C GLU A 154 -15.32 -5.29 31.34
N GLN A 155 -15.94 -4.44 30.52
CA GLN A 155 -15.93 -3.02 30.78
C GLN A 155 -16.64 -2.83 32.11
N GLN A 156 -15.89 -2.54 33.18
CA GLN A 156 -16.46 -2.01 34.40
C GLN A 156 -17.13 -0.68 34.06
N GLU A 157 -18.42 -0.73 33.76
CA GLU A 157 -19.28 0.45 33.72
C GLU A 157 -19.32 1.06 35.13
N GLY A 158 -19.03 2.36 35.19
CA GLY A 158 -19.01 3.12 36.42
C GLY A 158 -20.38 3.15 37.10
N SER A 159 -20.42 2.71 38.36
CA SER A 159 -21.49 3.05 39.27
C SER A 159 -21.13 4.35 40.00
N HIS A 160 -21.51 5.48 39.40
CA HIS A 160 -21.78 6.70 40.16
C HIS A 160 -23.28 6.66 40.51
N ALA A 161 -23.59 6.18 41.71
CA ALA A 161 -24.91 6.34 42.31
C ALA A 161 -24.76 7.21 43.57
N ASP A 162 -25.06 8.49 43.38
CA ASP A 162 -25.71 9.41 44.31
C ASP A 162 -26.22 8.77 45.62
N GLN A 163 -25.71 9.22 46.76
CA GLN A 163 -26.39 9.07 48.04
C GLN A 163 -26.55 10.45 48.67
N ARG A 164 -27.83 10.84 48.80
CA ARG A 164 -28.34 11.82 49.75
C ARG A 164 -28.27 11.26 51.17
#